data_AF-A0A3S2CBW0-F1
#
_entry.id   AF-A0A3S2CBW0-F1
#
_cell.length_a   1.000
_cell.length_b   1.000
_cell.length_c   1.000
_cell.angle_alpha   90.00
_cell.angle_beta   90.00
_cell.angle_gamma   90.00
#
_symmetry.space_group_name_H-M   'P 1'
#
loop_
_entity.id
_entity.type
_entity.pdbx_description
1 polymer ?
#
loop_
_entity_poly.entity_id
_entity_poly.type
_entity_poly.pdbx_seq_one_letter_code
_entity_poly.pdbx_strand_id
1 'polypeptide(L)' 'GPYVSIGPVLEPGQPGENGHSTVMIEGSQLSLFYQSRVATTDHRWRYGLARCDVALLSRVA' A
#
# COMPACT_ATOMS: atom_id res chain seq x y z
N GLY A 1 -16.06 0.15 -8.57
CA GLY A 1 -17.41 -0.43 -8.41
C GLY A 1 -17.39 -1.87 -8.89
N PRO A 2 -18.16 -2.78 -8.26
CA PRO A 2 -17.86 -3.03 -6.85
C PRO A 2 -16.36 -3.34 -6.78
N TYR A 3 -15.58 -2.39 -6.25
CA TYR A 3 -14.19 -2.71 -5.97
C TYR A 3 -14.26 -3.75 -4.86
N VAL A 4 -13.88 -4.98 -5.17
CA VAL A 4 -13.80 -6.04 -4.17
C VAL A 4 -12.44 -5.92 -3.53
N SER A 5 -12.42 -5.70 -2.22
CA SER A 5 -11.19 -5.80 -1.47
C SER A 5 -10.73 -7.26 -1.51
N ILE A 6 -9.56 -7.49 -2.10
CA ILE A 6 -8.87 -8.78 -2.16
C ILE A 6 -8.27 -9.21 -0.80
N GLY A 7 -8.56 -8.47 0.27
CA GLY A 7 -8.04 -8.68 1.61
C GLY A 7 -8.64 -7.69 2.62
N PRO A 8 -8.39 -7.88 3.92
CA PRO A 8 -8.89 -7.00 4.96
C PRO A 8 -8.26 -5.60 4.85
N VAL A 9 -9.01 -4.58 5.26
CA VAL A 9 -8.42 -3.28 5.60
C VAL A 9 -7.56 -3.50 6.84
N LEU A 10 -6.28 -3.15 6.76
CA LEU A 10 -5.35 -3.32 7.87
C LEU A 10 -5.41 -2.11 8.80
N GLU A 11 -5.34 -2.37 10.11
CA GLU A 11 -5.14 -1.33 11.10
C GLU A 11 -3.73 -0.73 10.97
N PRO A 12 -3.58 0.60 10.98
CA PRO A 12 -2.26 1.22 10.99
C PRO A 12 -1.46 0.79 12.23
N GLY A 13 -0.22 0.32 12.02
CA GLY A 13 0.65 -0.07 13.14
C GLY A 13 1.16 1.11 13.98
N GLN A 14 0.97 2.35 13.53
CA GLN A 14 1.39 3.57 14.24
C GLN A 14 0.56 4.78 13.81
N PRO A 15 0.40 5.81 14.67
CA PRO A 15 -0.24 7.07 14.30
C PRO A 15 0.49 7.77 13.15
N GLY A 16 -0.27 8.14 12.11
CA GLY A 16 0.29 8.69 10.88
C GLY A 16 -0.71 8.71 9.74
N GLU A 17 -0.19 8.85 8.52
CA GLU A 17 -0.96 8.84 7.29
C GLU A 17 -0.14 8.20 6.17
N ASN A 18 -0.78 7.33 5.40
CA ASN A 18 -0.27 6.82 4.14
C ASN A 18 -1.23 7.24 3.02
N GLY A 19 -0.73 7.78 1.91
CA GLY A 19 -1.58 8.30 0.86
C GLY A 19 -0.82 8.67 -0.41
N HIS A 20 -1.52 9.37 -1.31
CA HIS A 20 -0.98 9.85 -2.58
C HIS A 20 -0.24 8.75 -3.37
N SER A 21 -0.88 7.58 -3.47
CA SER A 21 -0.24 6.39 -4.01
C SER A 21 -0.36 6.28 -5.52
N THR A 22 0.60 5.59 -6.13
CA THR A 22 0.54 5.11 -7.51
C THR A 22 0.89 3.62 -7.52
N VAL A 23 0.12 2.83 -8.26
CA VAL A 23 0.40 1.41 -8.49
C VAL A 23 0.86 1.24 -9.93
N MET A 24 1.97 0.53 -10.13
CA MET A 24 2.45 0.11 -11.44
C MET A 24 2.51 -1.43 -11.48
N ILE A 25 2.12 -2.01 -12.61
CA ILE A 25 2.19 -3.46 -12.84
C ILE A 25 3.08 -3.70 -14.06
N GLU A 26 4.11 -4.53 -13.89
CA GLU A 26 5.00 -5.00 -14.95
C GLU A 26 5.12 -6.52 -14.86
N GLY A 27 4.62 -7.24 -15.87
CA GLY A 27 4.49 -8.69 -15.79
C GLY A 27 3.56 -9.11 -14.64
N SER A 28 4.03 -9.99 -13.75
CA SER A 28 3.32 -10.40 -12.53
C SER A 28 3.63 -9.52 -11.31
N GLN A 29 4.52 -8.54 -11.44
CA GLN A 29 4.96 -7.73 -10.30
C GLN A 29 4.12 -6.46 -10.16
N LEU A 30 3.49 -6.31 -8.99
CA LEU A 30 2.87 -5.07 -8.55
C LEU A 30 3.88 -4.26 -7.74
N SER A 31 4.06 -2.99 -8.09
CA SER A 31 4.80 -2.00 -7.31
C SER A 31 3.86 -0.90 -6.82
N LEU A 32 3.78 -0.71 -5.51
CA LEU A 32 3.05 0.38 -4.86
C LEU A 32 4.05 1.46 -4.43
N PHE A 33 3.89 2.65 -4.95
CA PHE A 33 4.57 3.86 -4.51
C PHE A 33 3.60 4.68 -3.69
N TYR A 34 4.02 5.21 -2.53
CA TYR A 34 3.15 5.99 -1.66
C TYR A 34 3.94 7.02 -0.87
N GLN A 35 3.23 8.01 -0.34
CA GLN A 35 3.76 8.93 0.66
C GLN A 35 3.31 8.50 2.05
N SER A 36 4.19 8.64 3.03
CA SER A 36 3.92 8.29 4.42
C SER A 36 4.47 9.36 5.35
N ARG A 37 3.73 9.63 6.42
CA ARG A 37 4.19 10.40 7.57
C ARG A 37 3.80 9.68 8.85
N VAL A 38 4.66 9.76 9.86
CA VAL A 38 4.41 9.13 11.17
C VAL A 38 4.67 10.13 12.29
N ALA A 39 3.87 10.06 13.35
CA ALA A 39 3.89 11.05 14.43
C ALA A 39 5.26 11.15 15.13
N THR A 40 5.96 10.03 15.29
CA THR A 40 7.30 9.96 15.92
C THR A 40 8.39 10.71 15.16
N THR A 41 8.09 11.16 13.94
CA THR A 41 9.06 11.84 13.06
C THR A 41 8.69 13.29 12.79
N ASP A 42 7.81 13.86 13.63
CA ASP A 42 7.22 15.19 13.48
C ASP A 42 6.50 15.34 12.14
N HIS A 43 5.76 14.29 11.76
CA HIS A 43 4.95 14.26 10.54
C HIS A 43 5.70 14.54 9.23
N ARG A 44 7.03 14.38 9.20
CA ARG A 44 7.83 14.56 7.98
C ARG A 44 7.44 13.53 6.91
N TRP A 45 7.15 14.02 5.71
CA TRP A 45 6.81 13.19 4.57
C TRP A 45 8.02 12.35 4.10
N ARG A 46 7.74 11.09 3.81
CA ARG A 46 8.68 10.09 3.29
C ARG A 46 8.03 9.36 2.13
N TYR A 47 8.85 8.90 1.20
CA TYR A 47 8.40 8.03 0.12
C TYR A 47 8.55 6.57 0.53
N GLY A 48 7.52 5.78 0.27
CA GLY A 48 7.51 4.34 0.49
C GLY A 48 7.35 3.59 -0.83
N LEU A 49 7.93 2.39 -0.87
CA LEU A 49 7.80 1.42 -1.96
C LEU A 49 7.47 0.07 -1.36
N ALA A 50 6.42 -0.58 -1.87
CA ALA A 50 6.12 -1.97 -1.58
C ALA A 50 5.99 -2.74 -2.91
N ARG A 51 6.36 -4.03 -2.90
CA ARG A 51 6.27 -4.91 -4.06
C ARG A 51 5.66 -6.24 -3.66
N CYS A 52 4.83 -6.79 -4.52
CA CYS A 52 4.33 -8.15 -4.39
C CYS A 52 4.03 -8.77 -5.75
N ASP A 53 3.99 -10.08 -5.81
CA ASP A 53 3.47 -10.79 -6.97
C ASP A 53 1.93 -10.78 -6.95
N VAL A 54 1.30 -10.42 -8.06
CA VAL A 54 -0.17 -10.33 -8.19
C VAL A 54 -0.83 -11.68 -7.93
N ALA A 55 -0.19 -12.81 -8.21
CA ALA A 55 -0.72 -14.15 -7.96
C ALA A 55 -0.84 -14.47 -6.45
N LEU A 56 -0.10 -13.76 -5.58
CA LEU A 56 -0.30 -13.88 -4.12
C LEU A 56 -1.64 -13.29 -3.70
N LEU A 57 -2.12 -12.28 -4.42
CA LEU A 57 -3.37 -11.59 -4.13
C LEU A 57 -4.59 -12.30 -4.73
N SER A 58 -4.40 -13.09 -5.79
CA SER A 58 -5.49 -13.83 -6.46
C SER A 58 -5.94 -15.10 -5.71
N ARG A 59 -5.30 -15.47 -4.59
CA ARG A 59 -5.63 -16.65 -3.77
C ARG A 59 -6.54 -16.37 -2.58
N VAL A 60 -6.94 -15.11 -2.41
CA VAL A 60 -7.74 -14.64 -1.25
C VAL A 60 -9.19 -14.32 -1.67
N ALA A 61 -9.58 -14.69 -2.90
CA ALA A 61 -10.94 -14.55 -3.44
C ALA A 61 -11.70 -15.89 -3.39
#